data_AF-A0A972M3U5-F1
#
_entry.id   AF-A0A972M3U5-F1
#
_cell.length_a   1.000
_cell.length_b   1.000
_cell.length_c   1.000
_cell.angle_alpha   90.00
_cell.angle_beta   90.00
_cell.angle_gamma   90.00
#
_symmetry.space_group_name_H-M   'P 1'
#
loop_
_entity.id
_entity.type
_entity.pdbx_description
1 polymer ?
#
loop_
_entity_poly.entity_id
_entity_poly.type
_entity_poly.pdbx_seq_one_letter_code
_entity_poly.pdbx_strand_id
1 'polypeptide(L)'
;LLKQINIEKTPKEILKELEKINQIKGQLEHWENQQKEITLQIKNLKKELNNVDPNKFQKLKELQEELTEKEKQLEEITTRIGALKREIEETKKRLKEKEKLQKEEKELTHQWSLLKELKEDFQADRLQDFVVSKALEDIVELAGEYLWKLTDRYRFIFEDENLLIWDLATDAKRAVATLSGGETFLASLSMALGFGAYLDKGASVESLFIDEGFGTLDAEKLSRVEELFEIIKQRVNKTIGIITHLDSLASIFEKQIIVKPSPQGSKIEVFDGSQD
;
A
#
# COMPACT_ATOMS: atom_id res chain seq x y z
N LEU A 1 21.95 31.41 27.24
CA LEU A 1 20.89 32.43 27.05
C LEU A 1 20.51 32.50 25.57
N LEU A 2 19.94 31.41 25.06
CA LEU A 2 19.36 31.28 23.72
C LEU A 2 17.85 31.56 23.83
N LYS A 3 17.48 32.82 24.10
CA LYS A 3 16.09 33.27 24.09
C LYS A 3 16.00 34.47 23.16
N GLN A 4 15.02 34.40 22.24
CA GLN A 4 14.51 35.48 21.37
C GLN A 4 15.13 35.65 19.97
N ILE A 5 15.22 34.59 19.18
CA ILE A 5 15.07 34.74 17.72
C ILE A 5 13.72 34.12 17.34
N ASN A 6 12.70 34.96 17.34
CA ASN A 6 11.33 34.59 16.97
C ASN A 6 11.25 34.49 15.44
N ILE A 7 11.53 33.30 14.90
CA ILE A 7 11.43 33.01 13.47
C ILE A 7 9.98 32.62 13.20
N GLU A 8 9.12 33.59 12.90
CA GLU A 8 7.90 33.40 12.11
C GLU A 8 7.21 34.76 11.93
N LYS A 9 7.62 35.53 10.91
CA LYS A 9 6.77 36.60 10.41
C LYS A 9 5.73 35.97 9.48
N THR A 10 4.45 36.09 9.83
CA THR A 10 3.34 35.54 9.03
C THR A 10 3.22 36.23 7.66
N PRO A 11 2.55 35.63 6.65
CA PRO A 11 2.27 36.30 5.37
C PRO A 11 1.58 37.67 5.52
N LYS A 12 0.80 37.84 6.59
CA LYS A 12 0.19 39.13 6.98
C LYS A 12 1.22 40.18 7.41
N GLU A 13 2.32 39.78 8.04
CA GLU A 13 3.40 40.68 8.46
C GLU A 13 4.26 41.12 7.26
N ILE A 14 4.47 40.25 6.27
CA ILE A 14 5.13 40.59 5.01
C ILE A 14 4.29 41.61 4.22
N LEU A 15 2.96 41.46 4.20
CA LEU A 15 2.04 42.42 3.59
C LEU A 15 2.10 43.80 4.28
N LYS A 16 2.16 43.83 5.61
CA LYS A 16 2.34 45.07 6.38
C LYS A 16 3.68 45.75 6.11
N GLU A 17 4.76 44.99 5.91
CA GLU A 17 6.08 45.52 5.53
C GLU A 17 6.07 46.13 4.13
N LEU A 18 5.35 45.51 3.17
CA LEU A 18 5.16 46.05 1.82
C LEU A 18 4.37 47.36 1.80
N GLU A 19 3.31 47.46 2.61
CA GLU A 19 2.54 48.70 2.78
C GLU A 19 3.43 49.84 3.33
N LYS A 20 4.26 49.56 4.32
CA LYS A 20 5.22 50.53 4.88
C LYS A 20 6.21 51.03 3.83
N ILE A 21 6.74 50.14 2.98
CA ILE A 21 7.67 50.55 1.90
C ILE A 21 6.99 51.45 0.88
N ASN A 22 5.73 51.17 0.53
CA ASN A 22 4.97 52.01 -0.40
C ASN A 22 4.68 53.39 0.20
N GLN A 23 4.36 53.48 1.48
CA GLN A 23 4.21 54.77 2.18
C GLN A 23 5.52 55.57 2.17
N ILE A 24 6.65 54.93 2.50
CA ILE A 24 7.97 55.58 2.51
C ILE A 24 8.38 56.03 1.11
N LYS A 25 8.07 55.26 0.06
CA LYS A 25 8.30 55.68 -1.34
C LYS A 25 7.48 56.92 -1.71
N GLY A 26 6.21 56.98 -1.31
CA GLY A 26 5.38 58.16 -1.55
C GLY A 26 5.90 59.40 -0.82
N GLN A 27 6.43 59.23 0.39
CA GLN A 27 7.09 60.30 1.14
C GLN A 27 8.39 60.77 0.46
N LEU A 28 9.21 59.84 -0.06
CA LEU A 28 10.41 60.15 -0.82
C LEU A 28 10.07 60.98 -2.07
N GLU A 29 9.09 60.55 -2.86
CA GLU A 29 8.67 61.22 -4.09
C GLU A 29 8.12 62.63 -3.80
N HIS A 30 7.39 62.80 -2.70
CA HIS A 30 6.95 64.10 -2.22
C HIS A 30 8.13 65.01 -1.85
N TRP A 31 9.12 64.49 -1.10
CA TRP A 31 10.27 65.27 -0.66
C TRP A 31 11.26 65.57 -1.78
N GLU A 32 11.43 64.69 -2.76
CA GLU A 32 12.19 64.96 -3.98
C GLU A 32 11.58 66.11 -4.79
N ASN A 33 10.24 66.19 -4.85
CA ASN A 33 9.55 67.29 -5.51
C ASN A 33 9.72 68.60 -4.74
N GLN A 34 9.61 68.58 -3.40
CA GLN A 34 9.90 69.74 -2.55
C GLN A 34 11.35 70.22 -2.69
N GLN A 35 12.31 69.30 -2.73
CA GLN A 35 13.72 69.58 -2.97
C GLN A 35 13.95 70.28 -4.31
N LYS A 36 13.34 69.77 -5.39
CA LYS A 36 13.40 70.39 -6.72
C LYS A 36 12.82 71.80 -6.72
N GLU A 37 11.69 72.00 -6.04
CA GLU A 37 11.01 73.30 -5.93
C GLU A 37 11.86 74.32 -5.17
N ILE A 38 12.36 73.96 -3.98
CA ILE A 38 13.24 74.80 -3.15
C ILE A 38 14.55 75.11 -3.90
N THR A 39 15.13 74.14 -4.60
CA THR A 39 16.33 74.34 -5.43
C THR A 39 16.08 75.37 -6.53
N LEU A 40 14.91 75.33 -7.16
CA LEU A 40 14.51 76.28 -8.21
C LEU A 40 14.30 77.69 -7.62
N GLN A 41 13.71 77.78 -6.43
CA GLN A 41 13.53 79.04 -5.69
C GLN A 41 14.88 79.65 -5.29
N ILE A 42 15.82 78.87 -4.75
CA ILE A 42 17.19 79.33 -4.45
C ILE A 42 17.88 79.84 -5.72
N LYS A 43 17.74 79.12 -6.84
CA LYS A 43 18.33 79.51 -8.13
C LYS A 43 17.75 80.83 -8.66
N ASN A 44 16.46 81.06 -8.49
CA ASN A 44 15.79 82.30 -8.89
C ASN A 44 16.16 83.47 -7.96
N LEU A 45 16.14 83.26 -6.65
CA LEU A 45 16.56 84.26 -5.66
C LEU A 45 18.03 84.68 -5.87
N LYS A 46 18.93 83.74 -6.17
CA LYS A 46 20.33 84.05 -6.53
C LYS A 46 20.44 84.94 -7.78
N LYS A 47 19.55 84.77 -8.77
CA LYS A 47 19.52 85.64 -9.97
C LYS A 47 19.01 87.04 -9.65
N GLU A 48 18.03 87.15 -8.76
CA GLU A 48 17.47 88.45 -8.34
C GLU A 48 18.41 89.22 -7.39
N LEU A 49 19.29 88.53 -6.68
CA LEU A 49 20.25 89.10 -5.73
C LEU A 49 21.35 89.96 -6.37
N ASN A 50 21.44 90.02 -7.70
CA ASN A 50 22.31 90.96 -8.39
C ASN A 50 21.89 92.44 -8.19
N ASN A 51 20.72 92.70 -7.59
CA ASN A 51 20.33 94.00 -7.04
C ASN A 51 20.05 93.83 -5.54
N VAL A 52 20.86 94.49 -4.69
CA VAL A 52 21.07 94.15 -3.28
C VAL A 52 19.88 94.56 -2.39
N ASP A 53 19.17 93.57 -1.86
CA ASP A 53 18.21 93.73 -0.76
C ASP A 53 18.60 92.79 0.41
N PRO A 54 18.98 93.31 1.59
CA PRO A 54 19.46 92.50 2.74
C PRO A 54 18.48 91.42 3.21
N ASN A 55 17.17 91.63 3.06
CA ASN A 55 16.15 90.66 3.47
C ASN A 55 16.13 89.40 2.59
N LYS A 56 16.58 89.48 1.33
CA LYS A 56 16.68 88.30 0.44
C LYS A 56 17.87 87.41 0.79
N PHE A 57 18.93 87.94 1.40
CA PHE A 57 20.11 87.17 1.81
C PHE A 57 19.81 86.26 3.00
N GLN A 58 19.07 86.76 3.98
CA GLN A 58 18.61 85.98 5.14
C GLN A 58 17.71 84.82 4.69
N LYS A 59 16.77 85.10 3.78
CA LYS A 59 15.86 84.09 3.22
C LYS A 59 16.60 83.01 2.42
N LEU A 60 17.63 83.39 1.66
CA LEU A 60 18.44 82.44 0.91
C LEU A 60 19.21 81.49 1.83
N LYS A 61 19.72 82.00 2.95
CA LYS A 61 20.47 81.22 3.94
C LYS A 61 19.57 80.22 4.67
N GLU A 62 18.37 80.66 5.07
CA GLU A 62 17.33 79.77 5.62
C GLU A 62 16.97 78.64 4.66
N LEU A 63 16.74 78.95 3.38
CA LEU A 63 16.44 77.92 2.37
C LEU A 63 17.62 76.96 2.13
N GLN A 64 18.86 77.42 2.24
CA GLN A 64 20.04 76.55 2.12
C GLN A 64 20.18 75.60 3.30
N GLU A 65 19.92 76.07 4.53
CA GLU A 65 19.90 75.22 5.72
C GLU A 65 18.79 74.18 5.63
N GLU A 66 17.59 74.58 5.19
CA GLU A 66 16.46 73.68 4.97
C GLU A 66 16.73 72.64 3.86
N LEU A 67 17.42 73.04 2.78
CA LEU A 67 17.85 72.13 1.72
C LEU A 67 18.80 71.05 2.26
N THR A 68 19.83 71.44 3.02
CA THR A 68 20.82 70.49 3.56
C THR A 68 20.21 69.50 4.55
N GLU A 69 19.27 69.95 5.39
CA GLU A 69 18.57 69.06 6.32
C GLU A 69 17.71 68.03 5.57
N LYS A 70 17.04 68.48 4.50
CA LYS A 70 16.24 67.59 3.65
C LYS A 70 17.08 66.61 2.82
N GLU A 71 18.24 67.02 2.33
CA GLU A 71 19.20 66.13 1.65
C GLU A 71 19.69 65.01 2.58
N LYS A 72 20.00 65.35 3.83
CA LYS A 72 20.39 64.36 4.85
C LYS A 72 19.26 63.38 5.14
N GLN A 73 18.04 63.86 5.29
CA GLN A 73 16.89 62.98 5.51
C GLN A 73 16.61 62.07 4.29
N LEU A 74 16.85 62.56 3.06
CA LEU A 74 16.73 61.77 1.84
C LEU A 74 17.75 60.61 1.82
N GLU A 75 18.98 60.85 2.25
CA GLU A 75 20.04 59.84 2.31
C GLU A 75 19.72 58.73 3.32
N GLU A 76 19.22 59.09 4.51
CA GLU A 76 18.76 58.15 5.55
C GLU A 76 17.59 57.27 5.07
N ILE A 77 16.62 57.87 4.37
CA ILE A 77 15.48 57.12 3.80
C ILE A 77 15.97 56.16 2.71
N THR A 78 16.88 56.61 1.85
CA THR A 78 17.39 55.80 0.72
C THR A 78 18.17 54.58 1.23
N THR A 79 19.00 54.75 2.26
CA THR A 79 19.69 53.64 2.92
C THR A 79 18.70 52.69 3.60
N ARG A 80 17.66 53.20 4.25
CA ARG A 80 16.61 52.36 4.86
C ARG A 80 15.84 51.54 3.82
N ILE A 81 15.50 52.12 2.67
CA ILE A 81 14.87 51.41 1.56
C ILE A 81 15.79 50.28 1.05
N GLY A 82 17.09 50.55 0.93
CA GLY A 82 18.07 49.54 0.49
C GLY A 82 18.20 48.36 1.46
N ALA A 83 18.10 48.60 2.76
CA ALA A 83 18.10 47.55 3.78
C ALA A 83 16.81 46.71 3.71
N LEU A 84 15.64 47.36 3.66
CA LEU A 84 14.35 46.68 3.58
C LEU A 84 14.20 45.84 2.29
N LYS A 85 14.70 46.33 1.16
CA LYS A 85 14.72 45.56 -0.09
C LYS A 85 15.50 44.26 0.04
N ARG A 86 16.67 44.29 0.69
CA ARG A 86 17.49 43.09 0.94
C ARG A 86 16.78 42.10 1.85
N GLU A 87 16.19 42.59 2.94
CA GLU A 87 15.43 41.75 3.88
C GLU A 87 14.24 41.05 3.20
N ILE A 88 13.53 41.75 2.32
CA ILE A 88 12.44 41.17 1.53
C ILE A 88 12.95 40.07 0.60
N GLU A 89 14.07 40.30 -0.07
CA GLU A 89 14.62 39.34 -1.03
C GLU A 89 15.11 38.05 -0.35
N GLU A 90 15.73 38.19 0.82
CA GLU A 90 16.13 37.05 1.66
C GLU A 90 14.90 36.29 2.20
N THR A 91 13.88 37.02 2.67
CA THR A 91 12.62 36.42 3.14
C THR A 91 11.90 35.66 2.03
N LYS A 92 11.88 36.20 0.81
CA LYS A 92 11.31 35.51 -0.37
C LYS A 92 12.05 34.21 -0.69
N LYS A 93 13.38 34.16 -0.55
CA LYS A 93 14.16 32.93 -0.76
C LYS A 93 13.80 31.87 0.29
N ARG A 94 13.77 32.25 1.57
CA ARG A 94 13.38 31.35 2.67
C ARG A 94 11.95 30.84 2.52
N LEU A 95 11.02 31.67 2.03
CA LEU A 95 9.64 31.26 1.81
C LEU A 95 9.55 30.18 0.72
N LYS A 96 10.27 30.35 -0.40
CA LYS A 96 10.33 29.34 -1.47
C LYS A 96 10.91 28.01 -0.99
N GLU A 97 11.95 28.07 -0.15
CA GLU A 97 12.56 26.88 0.44
C GLU A 97 11.60 26.16 1.42
N LYS A 98 10.91 26.92 2.27
CA LYS A 98 9.85 26.39 3.16
C LYS A 98 8.74 25.70 2.36
N GLU A 99 8.27 26.32 1.28
CA GLU A 99 7.24 25.73 0.40
C GLU A 99 7.71 24.43 -0.26
N LYS A 100 8.99 24.34 -0.65
CA LYS A 100 9.58 23.11 -1.21
C LYS A 100 9.64 22.01 -0.15
N LEU A 101 10.18 22.31 1.03
CA LEU A 101 10.29 21.35 2.14
C LEU A 101 8.92 20.87 2.62
N GLN A 102 7.91 21.74 2.66
CA GLN A 102 6.53 21.33 3.01
C GLN A 102 5.90 20.39 1.99
N LYS A 103 6.25 20.51 0.71
CA LYS A 103 5.80 19.54 -0.30
C LYS A 103 6.50 18.20 -0.13
N GLU A 104 7.81 18.21 0.10
CA GLU A 104 8.60 17.01 0.36
C GLU A 104 8.15 16.30 1.65
N GLU A 105 7.87 17.04 2.72
CA GLU A 105 7.33 16.52 3.98
C GLU A 105 5.99 15.82 3.76
N LYS A 106 5.06 16.44 3.01
CA LYS A 106 3.76 15.84 2.70
C LYS A 106 3.91 14.53 1.93
N GLU A 107 4.78 14.51 0.93
CA GLU A 107 5.04 13.32 0.11
C GLU A 107 5.63 12.19 0.98
N LEU A 108 6.65 12.49 1.78
CA LEU A 108 7.27 11.53 2.69
C LEU A 108 6.29 11.02 3.74
N THR A 109 5.41 11.89 4.26
CA THR A 109 4.37 11.50 5.22
C THR A 109 3.37 10.53 4.59
N HIS A 110 2.98 10.77 3.34
CA HIS A 110 2.10 9.87 2.59
C HIS A 110 2.76 8.51 2.36
N GLN A 111 4.01 8.49 1.89
CA GLN A 111 4.77 7.27 1.68
C GLN A 111 4.96 6.48 2.98
N TRP A 112 5.24 7.18 4.09
CA TRP A 112 5.37 6.55 5.40
C TRP A 112 4.05 5.93 5.89
N SER A 113 2.92 6.59 5.64
CA SER A 113 1.59 6.03 5.96
C SER A 113 1.34 4.73 5.20
N LEU A 114 1.60 4.72 3.89
CA LEU A 114 1.45 3.52 3.05
C LEU A 114 2.37 2.38 3.53
N LEU A 115 3.63 2.68 3.82
CA LEU A 115 4.57 1.69 4.34
C LEU A 115 4.18 1.17 5.72
N LYS A 116 3.54 1.99 6.54
CA LYS A 116 3.04 1.59 7.86
C LYS A 116 1.84 0.65 7.73
N GLU A 117 0.86 0.98 6.89
CA GLU A 117 -0.28 0.10 6.59
C GLU A 117 0.22 -1.23 6.02
N LEU A 118 1.11 -1.18 5.03
CA LEU A 118 1.74 -2.38 4.47
C LEU A 118 2.47 -3.19 5.55
N LYS A 119 3.18 -2.54 6.46
CA LYS A 119 3.84 -3.25 7.56
C LYS A 119 2.83 -3.91 8.51
N GLU A 120 1.70 -3.26 8.80
CA GLU A 120 0.64 -3.82 9.64
C GLU A 120 -0.08 -5.00 8.94
N ASP A 121 -0.28 -4.92 7.63
CA ASP A 121 -0.84 -6.00 6.82
C ASP A 121 0.10 -7.20 6.69
N PHE A 122 1.41 -6.96 6.73
CA PHE A 122 2.45 -7.98 6.65
C PHE A 122 2.97 -8.42 8.03
N GLN A 123 2.43 -7.88 9.13
CA GLN A 123 2.73 -8.33 10.49
C GLN A 123 1.82 -9.50 10.90
N ALA A 124 2.36 -10.39 11.74
CA ALA A 124 1.65 -11.49 12.39
C ALA A 124 1.00 -12.50 11.43
N ASP A 125 1.80 -13.10 10.54
CA ASP A 125 1.43 -14.20 9.61
C ASP A 125 0.23 -13.93 8.67
N ARG A 126 -0.38 -12.74 8.70
CA ARG A 126 -1.55 -12.35 7.90
C ARG A 126 -1.41 -12.59 6.39
N LEU A 127 -0.23 -12.33 5.82
CA LEU A 127 0.01 -12.63 4.41
C LEU A 127 0.04 -14.14 4.16
N GLN A 128 0.70 -14.89 5.04
CA GLN A 128 0.74 -16.34 4.97
C GLN A 128 -0.67 -16.92 5.13
N ASP A 129 -1.44 -16.45 6.12
CA ASP A 129 -2.82 -16.85 6.37
C ASP A 129 -3.73 -16.50 5.19
N PHE A 130 -3.55 -15.32 4.58
CA PHE A 130 -4.27 -14.91 3.37
C PHE A 130 -3.95 -15.84 2.19
N VAL A 131 -2.67 -16.11 1.94
CA VAL A 131 -2.24 -17.00 0.84
C VAL A 131 -2.72 -18.42 1.08
N VAL A 132 -2.63 -18.93 2.31
CA VAL A 132 -3.13 -20.25 2.70
C VAL A 132 -4.64 -20.33 2.56
N SER A 133 -5.38 -19.31 3.00
CA SER A 133 -6.84 -19.24 2.86
C SER A 133 -7.25 -19.26 1.39
N LYS A 134 -6.57 -18.48 0.55
CA LYS A 134 -6.83 -18.46 -0.90
C LYS A 134 -6.51 -19.80 -1.56
N ALA A 135 -5.41 -20.43 -1.19
CA ALA A 135 -5.07 -21.76 -1.66
C ALA A 135 -6.11 -22.80 -1.21
N LEU A 136 -6.59 -22.70 0.04
CA LEU A 136 -7.58 -23.60 0.61
C LEU A 136 -8.93 -23.45 -0.10
N GLU A 137 -9.37 -22.24 -0.45
CA GLU A 137 -10.57 -22.02 -1.27
C GLU A 137 -10.50 -22.79 -2.60
N ASP A 138 -9.38 -22.66 -3.33
CA ASP A 138 -9.18 -23.35 -4.61
C ASP A 138 -9.14 -24.88 -4.43
N ILE A 139 -8.51 -25.37 -3.36
CA ILE A 139 -8.46 -26.81 -3.03
C ILE A 139 -9.87 -27.32 -2.71
N VAL A 140 -10.64 -26.57 -1.92
CA VAL A 140 -11.99 -26.92 -1.50
C VAL A 140 -12.95 -26.98 -2.69
N GLU A 141 -12.81 -26.06 -3.64
CA GLU A 141 -13.59 -26.07 -4.89
C GLU A 141 -13.31 -27.35 -5.70
N LEU A 142 -12.03 -27.66 -5.94
CA LEU A 142 -11.61 -28.87 -6.66
C LEU A 142 -12.05 -30.15 -5.92
N ALA A 143 -11.86 -30.20 -4.61
CA ALA A 143 -12.29 -31.31 -3.76
C ALA A 143 -13.81 -31.47 -3.77
N GLY A 144 -14.55 -30.37 -3.85
CA GLY A 144 -16.02 -30.35 -3.90
C GLY A 144 -16.59 -31.00 -5.16
N GLU A 145 -15.85 -31.00 -6.27
CA GLU A 145 -16.21 -31.76 -7.47
C GLU A 145 -16.12 -33.28 -7.26
N TYR A 146 -15.05 -33.73 -6.61
CA TYR A 146 -14.84 -35.15 -6.30
C TYR A 146 -15.87 -35.64 -5.27
N LEU A 147 -16.11 -34.87 -4.21
CA LEU A 147 -17.05 -35.25 -3.17
C LEU A 147 -18.47 -35.42 -3.71
N TRP A 148 -18.88 -34.55 -4.62
CA TRP A 148 -20.15 -34.69 -5.30
C TRP A 148 -20.22 -35.92 -6.17
N LYS A 149 -19.23 -36.18 -7.03
CA LYS A 149 -19.22 -37.39 -7.87
C LYS A 149 -19.31 -38.67 -7.03
N LEU A 150 -18.71 -38.66 -5.84
CA LEU A 150 -18.73 -39.81 -4.92
C LEU A 150 -20.03 -39.97 -4.14
N THR A 151 -20.84 -38.92 -3.97
CA THR A 151 -21.96 -38.93 -3.02
C THR A 151 -23.30 -38.50 -3.61
N ASP A 152 -23.31 -37.77 -4.73
CA ASP A 152 -24.45 -37.01 -5.28
C ASP A 152 -25.26 -36.22 -4.23
N ARG A 153 -24.59 -35.81 -3.14
CA ARG A 153 -25.27 -35.25 -1.97
C ARG A 153 -24.46 -34.18 -1.26
N TYR A 154 -23.16 -34.41 -1.08
CA TYR A 154 -22.32 -33.53 -0.27
C TYR A 154 -21.49 -32.58 -1.13
N ARG A 155 -21.38 -31.33 -0.66
CA ARG A 155 -20.46 -30.31 -1.15
C ARG A 155 -19.65 -29.77 0.02
N PHE A 156 -18.39 -29.42 -0.24
CA PHE A 156 -17.64 -28.62 0.71
C PHE A 156 -18.05 -27.16 0.63
N ILE A 157 -18.04 -26.50 1.78
CA ILE A 157 -18.21 -25.05 1.91
C ILE A 157 -17.08 -24.54 2.81
N PHE A 158 -16.45 -23.44 2.41
CA PHE A 158 -15.48 -22.75 3.24
C PHE A 158 -16.06 -21.39 3.63
N GLU A 159 -16.44 -21.25 4.91
CA GLU A 159 -17.08 -20.05 5.47
C GLU A 159 -16.47 -19.73 6.82
N ASP A 160 -16.18 -18.44 7.08
CA ASP A 160 -15.59 -17.97 8.34
C ASP A 160 -14.37 -18.80 8.78
N GLU A 161 -13.46 -19.10 7.86
CA GLU A 161 -12.25 -19.94 8.08
C GLU A 161 -12.54 -21.41 8.47
N ASN A 162 -13.79 -21.86 8.33
CA ASN A 162 -14.22 -23.22 8.67
C ASN A 162 -14.62 -24.02 7.42
N LEU A 163 -14.14 -25.26 7.35
CA LEU A 163 -14.60 -26.24 6.37
C LEU A 163 -15.87 -26.93 6.86
N LEU A 164 -16.95 -26.79 6.08
CA LEU A 164 -18.27 -27.35 6.35
C LEU A 164 -18.70 -28.29 5.22
N ILE A 165 -19.70 -29.12 5.51
CA ILE A 165 -20.41 -29.94 4.53
C ILE A 165 -21.79 -29.37 4.34
N TRP A 166 -22.14 -29.05 3.10
CA TRP A 166 -23.51 -28.82 2.70
C TRP A 166 -24.12 -30.13 2.22
N ASP A 167 -25.17 -30.55 2.92
CA ASP A 167 -25.99 -31.70 2.59
C ASP A 167 -27.17 -31.27 1.73
N LEU A 168 -27.10 -31.56 0.43
CA LEU A 168 -28.11 -31.17 -0.55
C LEU A 168 -29.43 -31.93 -0.40
N ALA A 169 -29.46 -33.07 0.32
CA ALA A 169 -30.69 -33.80 0.57
C ALA A 169 -31.54 -33.15 1.67
N THR A 170 -30.90 -32.48 2.63
CA THR A 170 -31.55 -31.83 3.78
C THR A 170 -31.46 -30.30 3.73
N ASP A 171 -30.69 -29.76 2.78
CA ASP A 171 -30.30 -28.35 2.66
C ASP A 171 -29.58 -27.80 3.89
N ALA A 172 -28.95 -28.66 4.68
CA ALA A 172 -28.28 -28.29 5.92
C ALA A 172 -26.77 -28.14 5.75
N LYS A 173 -26.20 -27.12 6.40
CA LYS A 173 -24.74 -26.99 6.59
C LYS A 173 -24.36 -27.60 7.93
N ARG A 174 -23.41 -28.53 7.92
CA ARG A 174 -22.95 -29.25 9.11
C ARG A 174 -21.43 -29.32 9.19
N ALA A 175 -20.91 -29.39 10.41
CA ALA A 175 -19.48 -29.57 10.63
C ALA A 175 -19.03 -30.95 10.11
N VAL A 176 -17.81 -31.01 9.54
CA VAL A 176 -17.20 -32.24 9.03
C VAL A 176 -17.14 -33.33 10.11
N ALA A 177 -16.99 -32.96 11.39
CA ALA A 177 -16.98 -33.87 12.53
C ALA A 177 -18.28 -34.67 12.73
N THR A 178 -19.38 -34.30 12.06
CA THR A 178 -20.69 -34.98 12.17
C THR A 178 -20.91 -36.07 11.11
N LEU A 179 -19.94 -36.26 10.21
CA LEU A 179 -19.97 -37.29 9.18
C LEU A 179 -19.84 -38.69 9.81
N SER A 180 -20.51 -39.68 9.22
CA SER A 180 -20.28 -41.09 9.57
C SER A 180 -18.90 -41.56 9.09
N GLY A 181 -18.42 -42.72 9.55
CA GLY A 181 -17.07 -43.22 9.19
C GLY A 181 -16.82 -43.29 7.68
N GLY A 182 -17.76 -43.86 6.92
CA GLY A 182 -17.65 -43.94 5.46
C GLY A 182 -17.77 -42.58 4.76
N GLU A 183 -18.54 -41.64 5.31
CA GLU A 183 -18.65 -40.30 4.74
C GLU A 183 -17.39 -39.46 4.99
N THR A 184 -16.81 -39.59 6.19
CA THR A 184 -15.52 -38.98 6.52
C THR A 184 -14.44 -39.48 5.57
N PHE A 185 -14.42 -40.78 5.26
CA PHE A 185 -13.48 -41.34 4.29
C PHE A 185 -13.65 -40.72 2.90
N LEU A 186 -14.88 -40.62 2.37
CA LEU A 186 -15.14 -39.99 1.08
C LEU A 186 -14.76 -38.50 1.08
N ALA A 187 -15.00 -37.77 2.17
CA ALA A 187 -14.59 -36.39 2.33
C ALA A 187 -13.06 -36.25 2.32
N SER A 188 -12.34 -37.07 3.08
CA SER A 188 -10.87 -37.09 3.11
C SER A 188 -10.27 -37.46 1.75
N LEU A 189 -10.82 -38.47 1.08
CA LEU A 189 -10.41 -38.87 -0.27
C LEU A 189 -10.59 -37.72 -1.27
N SER A 190 -11.75 -37.05 -1.22
CA SER A 190 -12.05 -35.91 -2.10
C SER A 190 -11.10 -34.73 -1.87
N MET A 191 -10.75 -34.44 -0.61
CA MET A 191 -9.75 -33.43 -0.27
C MET A 191 -8.35 -33.81 -0.76
N ALA A 192 -7.93 -35.06 -0.60
CA ALA A 192 -6.64 -35.52 -1.10
C ALA A 192 -6.53 -35.41 -2.64
N LEU A 193 -7.59 -35.77 -3.35
CA LEU A 193 -7.68 -35.65 -4.81
C LEU A 193 -7.72 -34.18 -5.26
N GLY A 194 -8.50 -33.33 -4.59
CA GLY A 194 -8.58 -31.90 -4.85
C GLY A 194 -7.24 -31.20 -4.61
N PHE A 195 -6.56 -31.54 -3.52
CA PHE A 195 -5.21 -31.05 -3.21
C PHE A 195 -4.17 -31.49 -4.25
N GLY A 196 -4.21 -32.77 -4.63
CA GLY A 196 -3.36 -33.31 -5.69
C GLY A 196 -3.58 -32.59 -7.03
N ALA A 197 -4.83 -32.26 -7.37
CA ALA A 197 -5.17 -31.49 -8.57
C ALA A 197 -4.73 -30.01 -8.47
N TYR A 198 -4.85 -29.39 -7.30
CA TYR A 198 -4.42 -28.00 -7.07
C TYR A 198 -2.91 -27.83 -7.28
N LEU A 199 -2.11 -28.74 -6.73
CA LEU A 199 -0.65 -28.67 -6.85
C LEU A 199 -0.15 -28.78 -8.30
N ASP A 200 -0.91 -29.43 -9.19
CA ASP A 200 -0.60 -29.58 -10.61
C ASP A 200 -0.47 -28.26 -11.37
N LYS A 201 -1.04 -27.16 -10.83
CA LYS A 201 -1.01 -25.82 -11.43
C LYS A 201 0.37 -25.14 -11.33
N GLY A 202 1.35 -25.72 -10.62
CA GLY A 202 2.69 -25.11 -10.48
C GLY A 202 3.78 -25.98 -9.84
N ALA A 203 3.47 -27.14 -9.28
CA ALA A 203 4.42 -28.09 -8.71
C ALA A 203 4.07 -29.53 -9.12
N SER A 204 5.04 -30.29 -9.64
CA SER A 204 4.84 -31.68 -10.04
C SER A 204 4.66 -32.57 -8.79
N VAL A 205 3.42 -32.87 -8.42
CA VAL A 205 3.15 -33.99 -7.51
C VAL A 205 3.21 -35.26 -8.33
N GLU A 206 4.29 -36.02 -8.15
CA GLU A 206 4.56 -37.23 -8.93
C GLU A 206 3.75 -38.44 -8.45
N SER A 207 3.36 -38.48 -7.16
CA SER A 207 2.67 -39.63 -6.57
C SER A 207 1.74 -39.28 -5.41
N LEU A 208 0.61 -39.99 -5.31
CA LEU A 208 -0.34 -39.93 -4.18
C LEU A 208 -0.59 -41.36 -3.67
N PHE A 209 -0.43 -41.58 -2.38
CA PHE A 209 -0.76 -42.86 -1.73
C PHE A 209 -1.99 -42.70 -0.84
N ILE A 210 -2.97 -43.57 -1.04
CA ILE A 210 -4.19 -43.63 -0.23
C ILE A 210 -4.13 -44.92 0.57
N ASP A 211 -4.05 -44.78 1.89
CA ASP A 211 -4.08 -45.89 2.82
C ASP A 211 -5.51 -46.18 3.30
N GLU A 212 -5.72 -47.37 3.83
CA GLU A 212 -7.01 -48.00 4.18
C GLU A 212 -8.17 -47.08 4.60
N GLY A 213 -9.40 -47.53 4.34
CA GLY A 213 -10.63 -46.85 4.78
C GLY A 213 -11.88 -47.20 3.96
N PHE A 214 -11.68 -47.88 2.83
CA PHE A 214 -12.72 -48.38 1.94
C PHE A 214 -13.65 -49.43 2.60
N GLY A 215 -13.18 -50.15 3.61
CA GLY A 215 -13.97 -51.20 4.30
C GLY A 215 -15.16 -50.67 5.12
N THR A 216 -15.24 -49.34 5.31
CA THR A 216 -16.39 -48.68 5.96
C THR A 216 -17.46 -48.22 4.97
N LEU A 217 -17.22 -48.41 3.67
CA LEU A 217 -18.16 -48.05 2.61
C LEU A 217 -19.14 -49.19 2.34
N ASP A 218 -20.38 -48.81 2.04
CA ASP A 218 -21.34 -49.75 1.45
C ASP A 218 -20.99 -50.03 -0.02
N ALA A 219 -21.60 -51.08 -0.59
CA ALA A 219 -21.32 -51.52 -1.95
C ALA A 219 -21.59 -50.45 -3.01
N GLU A 220 -22.58 -49.58 -2.80
CA GLU A 220 -22.91 -48.48 -3.72
C GLU A 220 -21.80 -47.42 -3.73
N LYS A 221 -21.38 -46.96 -2.54
CA LYS A 221 -20.28 -45.99 -2.42
C LYS A 221 -18.96 -46.55 -2.93
N LEU A 222 -18.68 -47.83 -2.69
CA LEU A 222 -17.49 -48.47 -3.22
C LEU A 222 -17.51 -48.43 -4.76
N SER A 223 -18.61 -48.82 -5.40
CA SER A 223 -18.74 -48.75 -6.87
C SER A 223 -18.51 -47.34 -7.44
N ARG A 224 -18.97 -46.29 -6.76
CA ARG A 224 -18.70 -44.89 -7.17
C ARG A 224 -17.23 -44.50 -7.05
N VAL A 225 -16.55 -44.99 -6.02
CA VAL A 225 -15.11 -44.81 -5.84
C VAL A 225 -14.33 -45.50 -6.96
N GLU A 226 -14.74 -46.71 -7.34
CA GLU A 226 -14.16 -47.48 -8.45
C GLU A 226 -14.28 -46.73 -9.79
N GLU A 227 -15.48 -46.21 -10.11
CA GLU A 227 -15.71 -45.41 -11.32
C GLU A 227 -14.84 -44.14 -11.33
N LEU A 228 -14.71 -43.47 -10.17
CA LEU A 228 -13.88 -42.28 -10.07
C LEU A 228 -12.41 -42.58 -10.35
N PHE A 229 -11.86 -43.69 -9.84
CA PHE A 229 -10.46 -44.04 -10.09
C PHE A 229 -10.18 -44.32 -11.56
N GLU A 230 -11.10 -44.96 -12.29
CA GLU A 230 -10.98 -45.13 -13.74
C GLU A 230 -10.92 -43.78 -14.48
N ILE A 231 -11.76 -42.81 -14.09
CA ILE A 231 -11.73 -41.46 -14.67
C ILE A 231 -10.40 -40.76 -14.37
N ILE A 232 -9.89 -40.90 -13.15
CA ILE A 232 -8.63 -40.28 -12.73
C ILE A 232 -7.44 -40.92 -13.47
N LYS A 233 -7.41 -42.25 -13.61
CA LYS A 233 -6.39 -43.01 -14.35
C LYS A 233 -6.24 -42.51 -15.79
N GLN A 234 -7.33 -42.09 -16.42
CA GLN A 234 -7.33 -41.58 -17.81
C GLN A 234 -6.90 -40.12 -17.93
N ARG A 235 -7.06 -39.31 -16.87
CA ARG A 235 -6.90 -37.85 -16.94
C ARG A 235 -5.63 -37.34 -16.28
N VAL A 236 -5.03 -38.13 -15.40
CA VAL A 236 -3.96 -37.67 -14.52
C VAL A 236 -2.66 -38.41 -14.86
N ASN A 237 -1.63 -37.67 -15.25
CA ASN A 237 -0.28 -38.19 -15.48
C ASN A 237 0.48 -38.35 -14.14
N LYS A 238 -0.13 -39.03 -13.15
CA LYS A 238 0.40 -39.21 -11.79
C LYS A 238 0.30 -40.66 -11.36
N THR A 239 1.21 -41.07 -10.47
CA THR A 239 1.16 -42.40 -9.86
C THR A 239 0.26 -42.37 -8.64
N ILE A 240 -0.91 -43.00 -8.71
CA ILE A 240 -1.79 -43.19 -7.55
C ILE A 240 -1.59 -44.60 -7.02
N GLY A 241 -1.13 -44.71 -5.77
CA GLY A 241 -1.02 -45.97 -5.04
C GLY A 241 -2.18 -46.12 -4.06
N ILE A 242 -2.81 -47.29 -4.03
CA ILE A 242 -3.90 -47.61 -3.09
C ILE A 242 -3.48 -48.81 -2.25
N ILE A 243 -3.64 -48.68 -0.93
CA ILE A 243 -3.45 -49.77 0.02
C ILE A 243 -4.83 -50.18 0.52
N THR A 244 -5.20 -51.44 0.30
CA THR A 244 -6.51 -51.97 0.64
C THR A 244 -6.43 -53.46 0.90
N HIS A 245 -7.29 -53.94 1.79
CA HIS A 245 -7.55 -55.36 2.01
C HIS A 245 -8.79 -55.85 1.24
N LEU A 246 -9.46 -54.98 0.48
CA LEU A 246 -10.64 -55.32 -0.31
C LEU A 246 -10.23 -55.82 -1.69
N ASP A 247 -10.51 -57.09 -1.97
CA ASP A 247 -10.23 -57.72 -3.25
C ASP A 247 -10.96 -57.03 -4.43
N SER A 248 -12.18 -56.53 -4.20
CA SER A 248 -12.97 -55.83 -5.23
C SER A 248 -12.25 -54.59 -5.74
N LEU A 249 -11.71 -53.79 -4.82
CA LEU A 249 -10.98 -52.56 -5.18
C LEU A 249 -9.62 -52.88 -5.82
N ALA A 250 -8.92 -53.90 -5.31
CA ALA A 250 -7.63 -54.32 -5.86
C ALA A 250 -7.75 -54.79 -7.32
N SER A 251 -8.83 -55.49 -7.66
CA SER A 251 -9.05 -56.09 -8.99
C SER A 251 -9.16 -55.11 -10.16
N ILE A 252 -9.40 -53.82 -9.88
CA ILE A 252 -9.50 -52.75 -10.89
C ILE A 252 -8.13 -52.33 -11.40
N PHE A 253 -7.10 -52.45 -10.56
CA PHE A 253 -5.76 -52.02 -10.89
C PHE A 253 -4.98 -53.17 -11.54
N GLU A 254 -4.47 -52.93 -12.74
CA GLU A 254 -3.66 -53.89 -13.52
C GLU A 254 -2.36 -54.25 -12.79
N LYS A 255 -1.78 -53.30 -12.05
CA LYS A 255 -0.53 -53.48 -11.30
C LYS A 255 -0.84 -53.60 -9.82
N GLN A 256 -0.45 -54.71 -9.20
CA GLN A 256 -0.73 -55.01 -7.80
C GLN A 256 0.52 -55.48 -7.08
N ILE A 257 0.65 -55.04 -5.82
CA ILE A 257 1.67 -55.55 -4.89
C ILE A 257 0.92 -56.30 -3.79
N ILE A 258 0.93 -57.63 -3.85
CA ILE A 258 0.23 -58.47 -2.89
C ILE A 258 1.16 -58.81 -1.72
N VAL A 259 0.75 -58.44 -0.51
CA VAL A 259 1.48 -58.73 0.72
C VAL A 259 0.82 -59.91 1.43
N LYS A 260 1.51 -61.05 1.51
CA LYS A 260 1.01 -62.27 2.19
C LYS A 260 1.73 -62.45 3.53
N PRO A 261 1.01 -62.45 4.67
CA PRO A 261 1.62 -62.70 5.97
C PRO A 261 2.09 -64.17 6.08
N SER A 262 3.27 -64.39 6.68
CA SER A 262 3.78 -65.73 6.97
C SER A 262 4.47 -65.80 8.35
N PRO A 263 4.60 -67.00 8.96
CA PRO A 263 5.25 -67.16 10.26
C PRO A 263 6.71 -66.69 10.33
N GLN A 264 7.37 -66.51 9.17
CA GLN A 264 8.77 -66.08 9.05
C GLN A 264 8.89 -64.59 8.63
N GLY A 265 7.76 -63.87 8.55
CA GLY A 265 7.67 -62.50 8.02
C GLY A 265 6.75 -62.42 6.80
N SER A 266 6.36 -61.21 6.40
CA SER A 266 5.52 -61.00 5.23
C SER A 266 6.29 -61.25 3.92
N LYS A 267 5.65 -61.89 2.95
CA LYS A 267 6.16 -62.08 1.58
C LYS A 267 5.42 -61.13 0.63
N ILE A 268 6.15 -60.64 -0.37
CA ILE A 268 5.62 -59.72 -1.39
C ILE A 268 5.60 -60.45 -2.73
N GLU A 269 4.47 -60.39 -3.43
CA GLU A 269 4.30 -60.84 -4.81
C GLU A 269 3.86 -59.65 -5.66
N VAL A 270 4.57 -59.37 -6.75
CA VAL A 270 4.24 -58.26 -7.67
C VAL A 270 3.55 -58.83 -8.89
N PHE A 271 2.36 -58.33 -9.18
CA PHE A 271 1.60 -58.62 -10.40
C PHE A 271 1.66 -57.37 -11.27
N ASP A 272 2.41 -57.44 -12.36
CA ASP A 272 2.24 -56.51 -13.46
C ASP A 272 1.24 -57.18 -14.41
N GLY A 273 0.09 -56.56 -14.67
CA GLY A 273 -0.98 -57.05 -15.55
C GLY A 273 -0.59 -57.25 -17.04
N SER A 274 0.70 -57.41 -17.32
CA SER A 274 1.26 -57.87 -18.59
C SER A 274 1.40 -59.40 -18.55
N GLN A 275 0.37 -60.11 -18.98
CA GLN A 275 0.56 -61.43 -19.59
C GLN A 275 0.36 -61.28 -21.10
N ASP A 276 1.20 -61.98 -21.87
CA ASP A 276 1.11 -62.16 -23.32
C ASP A 276 -0.31 -62.50 -23.81
#